data_AF-A0A7C4LYS5-F1
#
_entry.id   AF-A0A7C4LYS5-F1
#
_cell.length_a   1.000
_cell.length_b   1.000
_cell.length_c   1.000
_cell.angle_alpha   90.00
_cell.angle_beta   90.00
_cell.angle_gamma   90.00
#
_symmetry.space_group_name_H-M   'P 1'
#
loop_
_entity.id
_entity.type
_entity.pdbx_description
1 polymer ?
#
loop_
_entity_poly.entity_id
_entity_poly.type
_entity_poly.pdbx_seq_one_letter_code
_entity_poly.pdbx_strand_id
1 'polypeptide(L)'
;MNDRLSEPPQGELNFNGPGAVPSTAGWDRWQEERRQAMHELARKLGLPLQHPVEVRLWSGVILRGTLALREEVLFPETVSAKNLELRIGQVHFAYPDIEACVRLD
;
A
#
# COMPACT_ATOMS: atom_id res chain seq x y z
N MET A 1 46.31 25.78 -15.71
CA MET A 1 44.98 26.19 -16.21
C MET A 1 44.05 24.98 -16.08
N ASN A 2 43.02 25.07 -15.24
CA ASN A 2 42.09 23.97 -14.97
C ASN A 2 41.11 23.75 -16.12
N ASP A 3 41.05 22.51 -16.60
CA ASP A 3 39.99 21.95 -17.44
C ASP A 3 38.78 21.67 -16.54
N ARG A 4 37.74 22.51 -16.61
CA ARG A 4 36.47 22.30 -15.91
C ARG A 4 35.47 21.73 -16.90
N LEU A 5 35.19 20.44 -16.71
CA LEU A 5 34.09 19.68 -17.29
C LEU A 5 32.79 20.51 -17.28
N SER A 6 32.26 20.80 -18.47
CA SER A 6 30.89 21.28 -18.65
C SER A 6 29.93 20.10 -18.41
N GLU A 7 29.43 19.94 -17.19
CA GLU A 7 28.29 19.07 -16.92
C GLU A 7 27.04 19.65 -17.60
N PRO A 8 26.25 18.86 -18.35
CA PRO A 8 25.02 19.38 -18.91
C PRO A 8 24.06 19.73 -17.76
N PRO A 9 23.37 20.90 -17.81
CA PRO A 9 22.40 21.26 -16.80
C PRO A 9 21.33 20.17 -16.74
N GLN A 10 21.08 19.66 -15.53
CA GLN A 10 20.02 18.71 -15.24
C GLN A 10 18.73 19.21 -15.91
N GLY A 11 18.16 18.40 -16.81
CA GLY A 11 16.96 18.76 -17.55
C GLY A 11 15.84 19.17 -16.59
N GLU A 12 15.44 20.43 -16.65
CA GLU A 12 14.30 20.94 -15.90
C GLU A 12 13.06 20.12 -16.26
N LEU A 13 12.49 19.44 -15.26
CA LEU A 13 11.20 18.78 -15.41
C LEU A 13 10.12 19.86 -15.58
N ASN A 14 9.84 20.21 -16.83
CA ASN A 14 8.76 21.13 -17.18
C ASN A 14 7.41 20.40 -17.08
N PHE A 15 6.75 20.54 -15.92
CA PHE A 15 5.39 20.03 -15.69
C PHE A 15 4.27 20.88 -16.36
N ASN A 16 4.65 21.94 -17.08
CA ASN A 16 3.74 22.91 -17.73
C ASN A 16 3.54 22.67 -19.23
N GLY A 17 3.65 21.42 -19.70
CA GLY A 17 3.32 21.07 -21.09
C GLY A 17 1.83 21.26 -21.39
N PRO A 18 1.40 21.33 -22.66
CA PRO A 18 0.01 21.58 -23.09
C PRO A 18 -1.03 20.49 -22.70
N GLY A 19 -0.68 19.59 -21.78
CA GLY A 19 -1.57 18.67 -21.06
C GLY A 19 -1.71 18.98 -19.56
N ALA A 20 -1.16 20.11 -19.08
CA ALA A 20 -1.30 20.61 -17.71
C ALA A 20 -2.72 21.18 -17.47
N VAL A 21 -3.73 20.36 -17.73
CA VAL A 21 -5.05 20.56 -17.14
C VAL A 21 -4.92 20.06 -15.70
N PRO A 22 -5.49 20.73 -14.68
CA PRO A 22 -5.72 20.12 -13.38
C PRO A 22 -6.78 19.03 -13.56
N SER A 23 -6.38 17.93 -14.19
CA SER A 23 -7.26 16.83 -14.50
C SER A 23 -7.23 15.92 -13.29
N THR A 24 -8.28 16.01 -12.46
CA THR A 24 -8.54 14.99 -11.44
C THR A 24 -8.57 13.59 -12.04
N ALA A 25 -8.81 13.45 -13.35
CA ALA A 25 -8.81 12.18 -14.05
C ALA A 25 -7.52 11.36 -13.86
N GLY A 26 -6.35 12.00 -13.75
CA GLY A 26 -5.10 11.28 -13.46
C GLY A 26 -5.06 10.73 -12.03
N TRP A 27 -5.49 11.55 -11.07
CA TRP A 27 -5.61 11.17 -9.66
C TRP A 27 -6.67 10.10 -9.43
N ASP A 28 -7.84 10.25 -10.06
CA ASP A 28 -8.97 9.31 -9.98
C ASP A 28 -8.57 7.95 -10.56
N ARG A 29 -7.87 7.94 -11.71
CA ARG A 29 -7.35 6.71 -12.30
C ARG A 29 -6.33 6.02 -11.39
N TRP A 30 -5.42 6.77 -10.79
CA TRP A 30 -4.45 6.22 -9.85
C TRP A 30 -5.11 5.65 -8.58
N GLN A 31 -6.11 6.34 -8.03
CA GLN A 31 -6.91 5.85 -6.90
C GLN A 31 -7.65 4.55 -7.26
N GLU A 32 -8.18 4.45 -8.47
CA GLU A 32 -8.85 3.25 -8.96
C GLU A 32 -7.89 2.06 -9.07
N GLU A 33 -6.75 2.25 -9.76
CA GLU A 33 -5.71 1.23 -9.91
C GLU A 33 -5.21 0.75 -8.54
N ARG A 34 -5.01 1.69 -7.61
CA ARG A 34 -4.61 1.40 -6.23
C ARG A 34 -5.65 0.57 -5.48
N ARG A 35 -6.95 0.90 -5.63
CA ARG A 35 -8.04 0.16 -4.99
C ARG A 35 -8.17 -1.26 -5.55
N GLN A 36 -7.95 -1.44 -6.85
CA GLN A 36 -7.95 -2.76 -7.50
C GLN A 36 -6.78 -3.61 -7.02
N ALA A 37 -5.56 -3.05 -7.00
CA ALA A 37 -4.38 -3.72 -6.47
C ALA A 37 -4.57 -4.18 -5.01
N MET A 38 -5.20 -3.35 -4.17
CA MET A 38 -5.54 -3.71 -2.79
C MET A 38 -6.54 -4.86 -2.72
N HIS A 39 -7.58 -4.84 -3.54
CA HIS A 39 -8.57 -5.93 -3.61
C HIS A 39 -7.94 -7.25 -4.06
N GLU A 40 -7.06 -7.21 -5.05
CA GLU A 40 -6.33 -8.40 -5.50
C GLU A 40 -5.44 -8.95 -4.40
N LEU A 41 -4.75 -8.09 -3.66
CA LEU A 41 -3.92 -8.50 -2.53
C LEU A 41 -4.77 -9.11 -1.40
N ALA A 42 -5.89 -8.47 -1.04
CA ALA A 42 -6.85 -9.00 -0.09
C ALA A 42 -7.32 -10.41 -0.46
N ARG A 43 -7.66 -10.62 -1.74
CA ARG A 43 -8.05 -11.92 -2.29
C ARG A 43 -6.90 -12.94 -2.25
N LYS A 44 -5.68 -12.56 -2.64
CA LYS A 44 -4.50 -13.44 -2.62
C LYS A 44 -4.16 -13.92 -1.21
N LEU A 45 -4.33 -13.05 -0.22
CA LEU A 45 -4.09 -13.37 1.20
C LEU A 45 -5.28 -14.04 1.89
N GLY A 46 -6.46 -14.05 1.26
CA GLY A 46 -7.70 -14.51 1.90
C GLY A 46 -8.10 -13.63 3.10
N LEU A 47 -7.69 -12.36 3.11
CA LEU A 47 -7.95 -11.44 4.22
C LEU A 47 -8.89 -10.30 3.81
N PRO A 48 -9.85 -9.93 4.68
CA PRO A 48 -10.74 -8.80 4.47
C PRO A 48 -10.03 -7.46 4.78
N LEU A 49 -9.07 -7.06 3.94
CA LEU A 49 -8.40 -5.76 4.07
C LEU A 49 -9.39 -4.60 3.88
N GLN A 50 -9.19 -3.50 4.60
CA GLN A 50 -10.04 -2.31 4.65
C GLN A 50 -11.44 -2.54 5.23
N HIS A 51 -11.73 -3.72 5.77
CA HIS A 51 -12.99 -4.01 6.46
C HIS A 51 -12.81 -4.03 7.98
N PRO A 52 -13.90 -3.79 8.75
CA PRO A 52 -13.95 -4.09 10.17
C PRO A 52 -13.82 -5.60 10.42
N VAL A 53 -12.91 -5.98 11.31
CA VAL A 53 -12.60 -7.39 11.61
C VAL A 53 -12.38 -7.63 13.09
N GLU A 54 -12.48 -8.90 13.47
CA GLU A 54 -11.81 -9.47 14.64
C GLU A 54 -10.66 -10.36 14.16
N VAL A 55 -9.45 -10.08 14.63
CA VAL A 55 -8.25 -10.90 14.38
C VAL A 55 -7.81 -11.53 15.68
N ARG A 56 -7.62 -12.85 15.66
CA ARG A 56 -6.95 -13.60 16.71
C ARG A 56 -5.54 -13.94 16.26
N LEU A 57 -4.57 -13.64 17.11
CA LEU A 57 -3.16 -13.97 16.89
C LEU A 57 -2.81 -15.27 17.63
N TRP A 58 -1.82 -16.00 17.14
CA TRP A 58 -1.30 -17.22 17.79
C TRP A 58 -0.82 -17.00 19.24
N SER A 59 -0.49 -15.76 19.60
CA SER A 59 -0.16 -15.37 20.97
C SER A 59 -1.36 -15.36 21.92
N GLY A 60 -2.59 -15.56 21.42
CA GLY A 60 -3.84 -15.44 22.18
C GLY A 60 -4.42 -14.03 22.24
N VAL A 61 -3.74 -13.04 21.64
CA VAL A 61 -4.23 -11.65 21.57
C VAL A 61 -5.38 -11.55 20.57
N ILE A 62 -6.43 -10.83 20.94
CA ILE A 62 -7.59 -10.53 20.08
C ILE A 62 -7.61 -9.03 19.78
N LEU A 63 -7.61 -8.68 18.50
CA LEU A 63 -7.65 -7.32 17.99
C LEU A 63 -8.96 -7.07 17.25
N ARG A 64 -9.56 -5.89 17.40
CA ARG A 64 -10.78 -5.49 16.70
C ARG A 64 -10.64 -4.11 16.08
N GLY A 65 -11.09 -3.98 14.84
CA GLY A 65 -11.09 -2.71 14.11
C GLY A 65 -10.87 -2.93 12.61
N THR A 66 -10.52 -1.87 11.88
CA THR A 66 -10.28 -1.97 10.44
C THR A 66 -8.92 -2.60 10.16
N LEU A 67 -8.92 -3.72 9.44
CA LEU A 67 -7.68 -4.36 9.00
C LEU A 67 -7.05 -3.55 7.88
N ALA A 68 -5.78 -3.18 8.04
CA ALA A 68 -5.03 -2.49 7.00
C ALA A 68 -3.62 -3.05 6.88
N LEU A 69 -2.97 -2.79 5.77
CA LEU A 69 -1.52 -2.97 5.67
C LEU A 69 -0.81 -1.88 6.49
N ARG A 70 0.33 -2.23 7.08
CA ARG A 70 1.18 -1.23 7.74
C ARG A 70 1.74 -0.24 6.72
N GLU A 71 2.31 -0.76 5.65
CA GLU A 71 2.83 0.02 4.54
C GLU A 71 1.91 -0.10 3.33
N GLU A 72 1.70 1.01 2.63
CA GLU A 72 1.00 0.99 1.34
C GLU A 72 1.90 0.33 0.32
N VAL A 73 1.76 -0.98 0.16
CA VAL A 73 2.48 -1.75 -0.84
C VAL A 73 2.10 -1.22 -2.22
N LEU A 74 3.01 -0.44 -2.84
CA LEU A 74 2.84 0.09 -4.18
C LEU A 74 2.92 -1.01 -5.26
N PHE A 75 3.49 -2.17 -4.93
CA PHE A 75 3.71 -3.29 -5.86
C PHE A 75 3.37 -4.64 -5.21
N PRO A 76 2.09 -5.06 -5.20
CA PRO A 76 1.64 -6.29 -4.54
C PRO A 76 2.28 -7.57 -5.11
N GLU A 77 2.86 -7.50 -6.31
CA GLU A 77 3.54 -8.61 -6.99
C GLU A 77 4.87 -9.00 -6.33
N THR A 78 5.47 -8.07 -5.57
CA THR A 78 6.81 -8.24 -4.97
C THR A 78 6.77 -8.64 -3.50
N VAL A 79 5.58 -8.62 -2.87
CA VAL A 79 5.47 -8.85 -1.43
C VAL A 79 5.25 -10.32 -1.13
N SER A 80 6.28 -10.94 -0.56
CA SER A 80 6.14 -12.25 0.06
C SER A 80 5.23 -12.14 1.29
N ALA A 81 4.25 -13.04 1.39
CA ALA A 81 3.31 -13.09 2.52
C ALA A 81 4.02 -13.19 3.89
N LYS A 82 5.26 -13.69 3.94
CA LYS A 82 6.05 -13.81 5.18
C LYS A 82 6.54 -12.47 5.75
N ASN A 83 6.73 -11.47 4.90
CA ASN A 83 7.22 -10.15 5.31
C ASN A 83 6.09 -9.11 5.33
N LEU A 84 4.84 -9.56 5.16
CA LEU A 84 3.69 -8.67 5.09
C LEU A 84 3.25 -8.32 6.51
N GLU A 85 3.31 -7.04 6.83
CA GLU A 85 2.86 -6.51 8.10
C GLU A 85 1.49 -5.85 7.98
N LEU A 86 0.65 -6.15 8.95
CA LEU A 86 -0.72 -5.70 9.06
C LEU A 86 -0.87 -4.82 10.29
N ARG A 87 -1.97 -4.08 10.31
CA ARG A 87 -2.35 -3.25 11.44
C ARG A 87 -3.84 -3.23 11.67
N ILE A 88 -4.20 -3.04 12.93
CA ILE A 88 -5.52 -2.62 13.38
C ILE A 88 -5.31 -1.41 14.28
N GLY A 89 -5.78 -0.25 13.85
CA GLY A 89 -5.47 1.03 14.52
C GLY A 89 -3.95 1.30 14.51
N GLN A 90 -3.37 1.37 15.71
CA GLN A 90 -1.92 1.59 15.95
C GLN A 90 -1.15 0.30 16.27
N VAL A 91 -1.84 -0.85 16.33
CA VAL A 91 -1.19 -2.14 16.63
C VAL A 91 -0.72 -2.77 15.33
N HIS A 92 0.54 -3.18 15.30
CA HIS A 92 1.18 -3.84 14.17
C HIS A 92 1.44 -5.32 14.48
N PHE A 93 1.31 -6.18 13.48
CA PHE A 93 1.57 -7.62 13.59
C PHE A 93 1.89 -8.20 12.20
N ALA A 94 2.61 -9.32 12.16
CA ALA A 94 2.94 -9.96 10.90
C ALA A 94 1.77 -10.84 10.42
N TYR A 95 1.60 -10.98 9.11
CA TYR A 95 0.59 -11.89 8.54
C TYR A 95 0.68 -13.33 9.07
N PRO A 96 1.87 -13.93 9.25
CA PRO A 96 1.99 -15.29 9.82
C PRO A 96 1.52 -15.41 11.28
N ASP A 97 1.39 -14.29 12.02
CA ASP A 97 0.95 -14.31 13.41
C ASP A 97 -0.57 -14.51 13.52
N ILE A 98 -1.32 -14.39 12.42
CA ILE A 98 -2.76 -14.59 12.39
C ILE A 98 -3.08 -16.07 12.57
N GLU A 99 -3.86 -16.35 13.62
CA GLU A 99 -4.53 -17.64 13.82
C GLU A 99 -5.89 -17.64 13.12
N ALA A 100 -6.69 -16.58 13.31
CA ALA A 100 -8.01 -16.46 12.71
C ALA A 100 -8.35 -14.99 12.42
N CYS A 101 -9.13 -14.76 11.35
CA CYS A 101 -9.64 -13.44 10.99
C CYS A 101 -11.10 -13.56 10.56
N VAL A 102 -11.98 -12.78 11.18
CA VAL A 102 -13.42 -12.78 10.89
C VAL A 102 -13.86 -11.37 10.58
N ARG A 103 -14.54 -11.21 9.45
CA ARG A 103 -15.17 -9.95 9.03
C ARG A 103 -16.42 -9.68 9.88
N LEU A 104 -16.61 -8.44 10.33
CA LEU A 104 -17.67 -8.06 11.27
C LEU A 104 -18.88 -7.35 10.61
N ASP A 105 -18.82 -7.12 9.31
CA ASP A 105 -19.87 -6.51 8.48
C ASP A 105 -20.47 -7.47 7.46
#